data_AF-A0A382X398-F1
#
_entry.id   AF-A0A382X398-F1
#
_cell.length_a   1.000
_cell.length_b   1.000
_cell.length_c   1.000
_cell.angle_alpha   90.00
_cell.angle_beta   90.00
_cell.angle_gamma   90.00
#
_symmetry.space_group_name_H-M   'P 1'
#
loop_
_entity.id
_entity.type
_entity.pdbx_description
1 polymer ?
#
loop_
_entity_poly.entity_id
_entity_poly.type
_entity_poly.pdbx_seq_one_letter_code
_entity_poly.pdbx_strand_id
1 'polypeptide(L)'
;MLKKNLFILGLINTLIFSQYERPGSTSAQFLKIDVSPAAAAMAGSYISIASGAEALYYNPAAIASMSQKFDLSFNKTNWFSGIEHDYSAIAINAGRVGSFGALLTRLVTDEMKVRTPMQPDGTGETFYAGSYRVGLAYARKMTDRVNFGGTINYIFISLFRDFKQEATTLELSASYDVGVRDMKFAMKIGNFGSSVKFVNEIYEMPTNFSFGLSGNLFTRGKNKVLGSSSIIKPNDGPP
;
A
#
# COMPACT_ATOMS: atom_id res chain seq x y z
N MET A 1 30.26 20.25 14.93
CA MET A 1 29.71 20.65 13.60
C MET A 1 28.65 19.69 13.07
N LEU A 2 28.87 18.36 13.07
CA LEU A 2 27.88 17.38 12.57
C LEU A 2 26.48 17.46 13.22
N LYS A 3 26.38 17.61 14.54
CA LYS A 3 25.09 17.65 15.25
C LYS A 3 24.20 18.83 14.83
N LYS A 4 24.79 20.00 14.57
CA LYS A 4 24.06 21.22 14.15
C LYS A 4 23.54 21.07 12.72
N ASN A 5 24.32 20.45 11.83
CA ASN A 5 23.92 20.19 10.45
C ASN A 5 22.85 19.09 10.34
N LEU A 6 22.89 18.07 11.21
CA LEU A 6 21.85 17.03 11.29
C LEU A 6 20.50 17.60 11.73
N PHE A 7 20.51 18.53 12.69
CA PHE A 7 19.32 19.22 13.18
C PHE A 7 18.69 20.13 12.12
N ILE A 8 19.53 20.84 11.36
CA ILE A 8 19.09 21.68 10.23
C ILE A 8 18.52 20.82 9.09
N LEU A 9 19.10 19.64 8.81
CA LEU A 9 18.54 18.68 7.84
C LEU A 9 17.16 18.16 8.26
N GLY A 10 16.96 17.91 9.57
CA GLY A 10 15.66 17.52 10.12
C GLY A 10 14.60 18.62 10.01
N LEU A 11 14.99 19.88 10.25
CA LEU A 11 14.11 21.05 10.15
C LEU A 11 13.69 21.38 8.71
N ILE A 12 14.58 21.20 7.72
CA ILE A 12 14.25 21.43 6.30
C ILE A 12 13.15 20.47 5.82
N ASN A 13 13.12 19.23 6.33
CA ASN A 13 12.04 18.28 6.02
C ASN A 13 10.68 18.72 6.59
N THR A 14 10.62 19.53 7.65
CA THR A 14 9.33 20.00 8.18
C THR A 14 8.75 21.18 7.39
N LEU A 15 9.61 22.01 6.78
CA LEU A 15 9.19 23.25 6.12
C LEU A 15 8.79 23.05 4.65
N ILE A 16 9.36 22.05 3.95
CA ILE A 16 9.03 21.79 2.53
C ILE A 16 7.70 21.04 2.37
N PHE A 17 7.27 20.27 3.39
CA PHE A 17 6.08 19.43 3.33
C PHE A 17 4.82 20.06 3.95
N SER A 18 4.83 21.35 4.33
CA SER A 18 3.67 22.02 4.94
C SER A 18 2.61 22.51 3.92
N GLN A 19 2.56 21.94 2.72
CA GLN A 19 1.49 22.25 1.77
C GLN A 19 0.20 21.53 2.19
N TYR A 20 -0.56 22.20 3.05
CA TYR A 20 -1.87 21.77 3.56
C TYR A 20 -2.97 22.18 2.57
N GLU A 21 -3.21 21.36 1.54
CA GLU A 21 -4.51 21.33 0.85
C GLU A 21 -5.31 20.22 1.50
N ARG A 22 -6.35 20.52 2.29
CA ARG A 22 -7.17 19.58 3.10
C ARG A 22 -7.52 18.27 2.34
N PRO A 23 -6.66 17.23 2.37
CA PRO A 23 -6.86 16.04 1.56
C PRO A 23 -7.56 15.00 2.43
N GLY A 24 -8.61 14.35 1.93
CA GLY A 24 -9.29 13.32 2.74
C GLY A 24 -10.66 12.87 2.29
N SER A 25 -11.24 13.49 1.25
CA SER A 25 -12.55 13.14 0.70
C SER A 25 -12.50 11.95 -0.28
N THR A 26 -11.54 11.03 -0.14
CA THR A 26 -11.52 9.82 -0.96
C THR A 26 -12.24 8.66 -0.29
N SER A 27 -12.74 7.72 -1.08
CA SER A 27 -13.24 6.44 -0.61
C SER A 27 -12.08 5.50 -0.23
N ALA A 28 -12.41 4.28 0.21
CA ALA A 28 -11.46 3.19 0.39
C ALA A 28 -10.16 3.53 1.17
N GLN A 29 -10.27 4.30 2.26
CA GLN A 29 -9.10 4.77 3.04
C GLN A 29 -8.23 3.63 3.60
N PHE A 30 -8.78 2.43 3.75
CA PHE A 30 -8.02 1.25 4.19
C PHE A 30 -6.81 0.92 3.29
N LEU A 31 -6.84 1.36 2.01
CA LEU A 31 -5.72 1.22 1.07
C LEU A 31 -4.49 2.07 1.41
N LYS A 32 -4.59 2.94 2.42
CA LYS A 32 -3.47 3.75 2.93
C LYS A 32 -2.78 3.10 4.14
N ILE A 33 -3.34 2.03 4.69
CA ILE A 33 -2.80 1.34 5.87
C ILE A 33 -1.74 0.34 5.42
N ASP A 34 -0.55 0.41 6.01
CA ASP A 34 0.53 -0.54 5.76
C ASP A 34 0.10 -1.98 6.05
N VAL A 35 0.55 -2.92 5.20
CA VAL A 35 0.27 -4.35 5.34
C VAL A 35 1.48 -5.16 5.82
N SER A 36 2.69 -4.67 5.59
CA SER A 36 3.92 -5.35 6.00
C SER A 36 4.45 -4.75 7.30
N PRO A 37 4.73 -5.56 8.34
CA PRO A 37 5.38 -5.10 9.55
C PRO A 37 6.73 -4.42 9.29
N ALA A 38 7.48 -4.91 8.29
CA ALA A 38 8.76 -4.31 7.90
C ALA A 38 8.58 -2.91 7.28
N ALA A 39 7.56 -2.75 6.43
CA ALA A 39 7.21 -1.45 5.87
C ALA A 39 6.77 -0.47 6.97
N ALA A 40 5.90 -0.90 7.88
CA ALA A 40 5.44 -0.10 9.01
C ALA A 40 6.61 0.34 9.91
N ALA A 41 7.55 -0.56 10.21
CA ALA A 41 8.76 -0.25 10.98
C ALA A 41 9.70 0.74 10.28
N MET A 42 9.59 0.85 8.94
CA MET A 42 10.31 1.81 8.11
C MET A 42 9.48 3.05 7.77
N ALA A 43 8.41 3.31 8.52
CA ALA A 43 7.49 4.44 8.33
C ALA A 43 6.96 4.52 6.88
N GLY A 44 6.64 3.37 6.28
CA GLY A 44 6.12 3.26 4.91
C GLY A 44 7.16 3.39 3.80
N SER A 45 8.45 3.58 4.13
CA SER A 45 9.52 3.74 3.13
C SER A 45 9.97 2.40 2.52
N TYR A 46 9.08 1.74 1.79
CA TYR A 46 9.25 0.33 1.38
C TYR A 46 9.21 0.08 -0.13
N ILE A 47 8.74 1.03 -0.96
CA ILE A 47 8.44 0.80 -2.38
C ILE A 47 9.62 0.28 -3.24
N SER A 48 10.85 0.71 -2.94
CA SER A 48 12.06 0.31 -3.70
C SER A 48 12.74 -0.94 -3.17
N ILE A 49 12.37 -1.39 -1.97
CA ILE A 49 12.95 -2.57 -1.30
C ILE A 49 11.99 -3.74 -1.24
N ALA A 50 10.70 -3.50 -1.50
CA ALA A 50 9.67 -4.53 -1.53
C ALA A 50 10.04 -5.70 -2.44
N SER A 51 9.75 -6.91 -1.98
CA SER A 51 10.09 -8.16 -2.66
C SER A 51 9.09 -9.27 -2.33
N GLY A 52 9.10 -10.35 -3.11
CA GLY A 52 8.21 -11.50 -2.88
C GLY A 52 6.74 -11.14 -3.05
N ALA A 53 5.84 -11.89 -2.40
CA ALA A 53 4.41 -11.67 -2.49
C ALA A 53 3.97 -10.32 -1.90
N GLU A 54 4.65 -9.81 -0.86
CA GLU A 54 4.35 -8.49 -0.27
C GLU A 54 4.55 -7.32 -1.25
N ALA A 55 5.42 -7.51 -2.25
CA ALA A 55 5.64 -6.49 -3.25
C ALA A 55 4.38 -6.16 -4.06
N LEU A 56 3.41 -7.07 -4.13
CA LEU A 56 2.13 -6.84 -4.78
C LEU A 56 1.36 -5.65 -4.17
N TYR A 57 1.55 -5.34 -2.89
CA TYR A 57 0.95 -4.15 -2.27
C TYR A 57 1.73 -2.87 -2.61
N TYR A 58 3.06 -2.93 -2.52
CA TYR A 58 3.92 -1.74 -2.55
C TYR A 58 4.40 -1.38 -3.96
N ASN A 59 4.88 -2.37 -4.71
CA ASN A 59 5.43 -2.24 -6.05
C ASN A 59 5.28 -3.57 -6.84
N PRO A 60 4.17 -3.79 -7.56
CA PRO A 60 3.94 -5.01 -8.32
C PRO A 60 5.07 -5.37 -9.29
N ALA A 61 5.82 -4.41 -9.84
CA ALA A 61 6.95 -4.68 -10.74
C ALA A 61 8.06 -5.51 -10.07
N ALA A 62 8.19 -5.46 -8.74
CA ALA A 62 9.26 -6.15 -8.04
C ALA A 62 9.11 -7.67 -8.02
N ILE A 63 7.90 -8.22 -8.24
CA ILE A 63 7.70 -9.68 -8.32
C ILE A 63 8.44 -10.29 -9.52
N ALA A 64 8.70 -9.49 -10.58
CA ALA A 64 9.49 -9.94 -11.73
C ALA A 64 10.95 -10.25 -11.38
N SER A 65 11.47 -9.70 -10.27
CA SER A 65 12.83 -9.95 -9.77
C SER A 65 12.93 -11.09 -8.76
N MET A 66 11.84 -11.78 -8.44
CA MET A 66 11.86 -12.90 -7.51
C MET A 66 12.81 -14.00 -7.99
N SER A 67 13.72 -14.44 -7.11
CA SER A 67 14.58 -15.58 -7.37
C SER A 67 13.86 -16.92 -7.18
N GLN A 68 12.87 -16.94 -6.29
CA GLN A 68 12.05 -18.12 -6.02
C GLN A 68 10.94 -18.24 -7.07
N LYS A 69 10.59 -19.48 -7.41
CA LYS A 69 9.45 -19.77 -8.30
C LYS A 69 8.11 -19.38 -7.66
N PHE A 70 8.03 -19.42 -6.34
CA PHE A 70 6.80 -19.26 -5.57
C PHE A 70 7.11 -18.56 -4.25
N ASP A 71 6.25 -17.63 -3.85
CA ASP A 71 6.33 -16.87 -2.61
C ASP A 71 4.91 -16.61 -2.08
N LEU A 72 4.76 -16.69 -0.76
CA LEU A 72 3.51 -16.44 -0.04
C LEU A 72 3.78 -15.47 1.09
N SER A 73 2.85 -14.55 1.31
CA SER A 73 2.86 -13.66 2.47
C SER A 73 1.50 -13.62 3.13
N PHE A 74 1.52 -13.63 4.47
CA PHE A 74 0.36 -13.47 5.32
C PHE A 74 0.72 -12.50 6.44
N ASN A 75 -0.05 -11.42 6.57
CA ASN A 75 0.13 -10.44 7.62
C ASN A 75 -1.21 -10.16 8.28
N LYS A 76 -1.21 -10.02 9.59
CA LYS A 76 -2.34 -9.60 10.40
C LYS A 76 -1.93 -8.45 11.28
N THR A 77 -2.71 -7.37 11.23
CA THR A 77 -2.52 -6.18 12.05
C THR A 77 -3.77 -5.96 12.88
N ASN A 78 -3.61 -6.00 14.20
CA ASN A 78 -4.66 -5.56 15.11
C ASN A 78 -4.61 -4.03 15.15
N TRP A 79 -5.63 -3.42 14.56
CA TRP A 79 -5.79 -1.98 14.54
C TRP A 79 -6.58 -1.53 15.78
N PHE A 80 -6.71 -0.21 15.97
CA PHE A 80 -7.40 0.30 17.14
C PHE A 80 -8.89 -0.10 17.15
N SER A 81 -9.49 -0.15 18.33
CA SER A 81 -10.93 -0.40 18.51
C SER A 81 -11.42 -1.72 17.89
N GLY A 82 -10.67 -2.80 18.06
CA GLY A 82 -11.10 -4.14 17.62
C GLY A 82 -11.12 -4.33 16.10
N ILE A 83 -10.58 -3.38 15.33
CA ILE A 83 -10.47 -3.47 13.88
C ILE A 83 -9.34 -4.42 13.51
N GLU A 84 -9.59 -5.35 12.59
CA GLU A 84 -8.59 -6.26 12.04
C GLU A 84 -8.23 -5.84 10.61
N HIS A 85 -6.93 -5.69 10.34
CA HIS A 85 -6.40 -5.43 9.01
C HIS A 85 -5.49 -6.59 8.57
N ASP A 86 -5.97 -7.38 7.61
CA ASP A 86 -5.30 -8.58 7.14
C ASP A 86 -4.85 -8.42 5.70
N TYR A 87 -3.69 -9.02 5.39
CA TYR A 87 -3.15 -9.10 4.05
C TYR A 87 -2.70 -10.53 3.76
N SER A 88 -3.01 -11.01 2.57
CA SER A 88 -2.56 -12.31 2.08
C SER A 88 -2.24 -12.20 0.60
N ALA A 89 -1.12 -12.80 0.19
CA ALA A 89 -0.69 -12.71 -1.19
C ALA A 89 0.14 -13.91 -1.61
N ILE A 90 0.12 -14.15 -2.92
CA ILE A 90 0.85 -15.19 -3.61
C ILE A 90 1.51 -14.59 -4.85
N ALA A 91 2.78 -14.91 -5.07
CA ALA A 91 3.49 -14.54 -6.28
C ALA A 91 4.20 -15.76 -6.90
N ILE A 92 4.09 -15.89 -8.21
CA ILE A 92 4.61 -17.00 -9.00
C ILE A 92 5.51 -16.43 -10.10
N ASN A 93 6.79 -16.81 -10.08
CA ASN A 93 7.70 -16.51 -11.17
C ASN A 93 7.63 -17.62 -12.23
N ALA A 94 7.10 -17.30 -13.42
CA ALA A 94 6.96 -18.20 -14.56
C ALA A 94 8.12 -18.06 -15.57
N GLY A 95 9.28 -17.56 -15.12
CA GLY A 95 10.48 -17.41 -15.93
C GLY A 95 10.29 -16.40 -17.07
N ARG A 96 10.49 -16.85 -18.31
CA ARG A 96 10.47 -15.98 -19.50
C ARG A 96 9.10 -15.34 -19.79
N VAL A 97 8.02 -15.98 -19.31
CA VAL A 97 6.64 -15.47 -19.46
C VAL A 97 6.40 -14.24 -18.56
N GLY A 98 7.17 -14.08 -17.48
CA GLY A 98 6.98 -13.06 -16.46
C GLY A 98 6.59 -13.67 -15.13
N SER A 99 5.99 -12.86 -14.27
CA SER A 99 5.57 -13.23 -12.93
C SER A 99 4.14 -12.80 -12.70
N PHE A 100 3.36 -13.65 -12.05
CA PHE A 100 1.95 -13.46 -11.75
C PHE A 100 1.77 -13.35 -10.25
N GLY A 101 0.76 -12.63 -9.81
CA GLY A 101 0.42 -12.59 -8.40
C GLY A 101 -1.06 -12.38 -8.16
N ALA A 102 -1.50 -12.76 -6.96
CA ALA A 102 -2.81 -12.45 -6.45
C ALA A 102 -2.69 -11.94 -5.02
N LEU A 103 -3.53 -10.99 -4.64
CA LEU A 103 -3.56 -10.41 -3.30
C LEU A 103 -4.98 -10.29 -2.78
N LEU A 104 -5.10 -10.34 -1.46
CA LEU A 104 -6.27 -10.01 -0.67
C LEU A 104 -5.85 -9.03 0.42
N THR A 105 -6.57 -7.92 0.56
CA THR A 105 -6.49 -7.03 1.71
C THR A 105 -7.88 -6.92 2.32
N ARG A 106 -7.98 -7.02 3.64
CA ARG A 106 -9.23 -7.01 4.40
C ARG A 106 -9.09 -6.03 5.56
N LEU A 107 -10.06 -5.16 5.74
CA LEU A 107 -10.24 -4.34 6.95
C LEU A 107 -11.64 -4.60 7.48
N VAL A 108 -11.79 -5.15 8.68
CA VAL A 108 -13.10 -5.41 9.30
C VAL A 108 -13.16 -4.91 10.72
N THR A 109 -14.36 -4.55 11.18
CA THR A 109 -14.62 -4.27 12.59
C THR A 109 -14.95 -5.57 13.33
N ASP A 110 -14.93 -5.47 14.66
CA ASP A 110 -15.66 -6.37 15.53
C ASP A 110 -17.18 -6.18 15.39
N GLU A 111 -17.94 -6.98 16.14
CA GLU A 111 -19.38 -6.87 16.20
C GLU A 111 -19.80 -5.57 16.92
N MET A 112 -20.53 -4.70 16.21
CA MET A 112 -20.99 -3.43 16.75
C MET A 112 -22.47 -3.48 17.07
N LYS A 113 -22.86 -3.03 18.28
CA LYS A 113 -24.26 -2.84 18.66
C LYS A 113 -24.85 -1.61 17.98
N VAL A 114 -26.03 -1.76 17.38
CA VAL A 114 -26.82 -0.62 16.91
C VAL A 114 -27.40 0.10 18.12
N ARG A 115 -27.24 1.42 18.18
CA ARG A 115 -27.73 2.28 19.28
C ARG A 115 -28.55 3.42 18.73
N THR A 116 -29.56 3.85 19.48
CA THR A 116 -30.35 5.05 19.20
C THR A 116 -30.38 5.94 20.45
N PRO A 117 -30.74 7.23 20.35
CA PRO A 117 -30.93 8.07 21.54
C PRO A 117 -31.90 7.48 22.57
N MET A 118 -32.90 6.70 22.11
CA MET A 118 -33.88 6.03 22.98
C MET A 118 -33.39 4.67 23.52
N GLN A 119 -32.37 4.07 22.89
CA GLN A 119 -31.81 2.76 23.26
C GLN A 119 -30.28 2.83 23.25
N PRO A 120 -29.66 3.50 24.24
CA PRO A 120 -28.21 3.72 24.28
C PRO A 120 -27.42 2.43 24.55
N ASP A 121 -28.00 1.45 25.23
CA ASP A 121 -27.34 0.17 25.52
C ASP A 121 -27.41 -0.84 24.37
N GLY A 122 -28.21 -0.53 23.34
CA GLY A 122 -28.38 -1.32 22.14
C GLY A 122 -29.85 -1.55 21.80
N THR A 123 -30.17 -1.61 20.50
CA THR A 123 -31.52 -1.94 20.01
C THR A 123 -31.82 -3.44 19.99
N GLY A 124 -30.79 -4.27 20.20
CA GLY A 124 -30.83 -5.73 19.97
C GLY A 124 -30.28 -6.14 18.60
N GLU A 125 -30.08 -5.19 17.68
CA GLU A 125 -29.41 -5.42 16.39
C GLU A 125 -27.89 -5.25 16.52
N THR A 126 -27.13 -6.08 15.78
CA THR A 126 -25.68 -5.95 15.62
C THR A 126 -25.31 -5.82 14.14
N PHE A 127 -24.12 -5.29 13.88
CA PHE A 127 -23.57 -5.22 12.53
C PHE A 127 -22.04 -5.25 12.52
N TYR A 128 -21.50 -5.52 11.34
CA TYR A 128 -20.07 -5.43 11.04
C TYR A 128 -19.88 -4.40 9.91
N ALA A 129 -18.75 -3.71 9.90
CA ALA A 129 -18.27 -2.98 8.74
C ALA A 129 -17.04 -3.68 8.17
N GLY A 130 -16.92 -3.72 6.85
CA GLY A 130 -15.87 -4.46 6.17
C GLY A 130 -15.49 -3.85 4.84
N SER A 131 -14.19 -3.79 4.56
CA SER A 131 -13.64 -3.40 3.27
C SER A 131 -12.66 -4.47 2.79
N TYR A 132 -12.74 -4.81 1.52
CA TYR A 132 -11.95 -5.86 0.89
C TYR A 132 -11.35 -5.33 -0.41
N ARG A 133 -10.12 -5.74 -0.70
CA ARG A 133 -9.47 -5.58 -2.01
C ARG A 133 -8.96 -6.94 -2.47
N VAL A 134 -9.38 -7.37 -3.64
CA VAL A 134 -8.84 -8.55 -4.34
C VAL A 134 -8.13 -8.06 -5.58
N GLY A 135 -6.88 -8.48 -5.78
CA GLY A 135 -6.06 -8.02 -6.91
C GLY A 135 -5.41 -9.16 -7.65
N LEU A 136 -5.30 -9.00 -8.98
CA LEU A 136 -4.48 -9.85 -9.86
C LEU A 136 -3.41 -8.99 -10.51
N ALA A 137 -2.17 -9.49 -10.45
CA ALA A 137 -1.00 -8.77 -10.90
C ALA A 137 -0.20 -9.55 -11.93
N TYR A 138 0.47 -8.81 -12.78
CA TYR A 138 1.46 -9.31 -13.71
C TYR A 138 2.64 -8.37 -13.76
N ALA A 139 3.85 -8.93 -13.80
CA ALA A 139 5.08 -8.18 -13.95
C ALA A 139 6.08 -8.91 -14.83
N ARG A 140 6.96 -8.15 -15.48
CA ARG A 140 7.99 -8.70 -16.36
C ARG A 140 9.26 -7.87 -16.28
N LYS A 141 10.40 -8.55 -16.39
CA LYS A 141 11.69 -7.92 -16.68
C LYS A 141 11.67 -7.43 -18.12
N MET A 142 11.77 -6.12 -18.32
CA MET A 142 11.88 -5.52 -19.66
C MET A 142 13.34 -5.45 -20.12
N THR A 143 14.26 -5.27 -19.19
CA THR A 143 15.71 -5.35 -19.39
C THR A 143 16.36 -6.06 -18.21
N ASP A 144 17.68 -6.21 -18.21
CA ASP A 144 18.42 -6.78 -17.08
C ASP A 144 18.31 -5.94 -15.80
N ARG A 145 17.86 -4.68 -15.92
CA ARG A 145 17.79 -3.72 -14.82
C ARG A 145 16.41 -3.11 -14.61
N VAL A 146 15.50 -3.23 -15.57
CA VAL A 146 14.18 -2.59 -15.52
C VAL A 146 13.09 -3.64 -15.47
N ASN A 147 12.23 -3.55 -14.46
CA ASN A 147 10.99 -4.31 -14.38
C ASN A 147 9.80 -3.38 -14.49
N PHE A 148 8.74 -3.88 -15.11
CA PHE A 148 7.43 -3.26 -15.10
C PHE A 148 6.40 -4.26 -14.59
N GLY A 149 5.38 -3.75 -13.92
CA GLY A 149 4.26 -4.56 -13.47
C GLY A 149 3.05 -3.73 -13.17
N GLY A 150 1.90 -4.39 -13.13
CA GLY A 150 0.64 -3.76 -12.79
C GLY A 150 -0.29 -4.71 -12.08
N THR A 151 -1.37 -4.16 -11.54
CA THR A 151 -2.39 -4.90 -10.79
C THR A 151 -3.75 -4.33 -11.12
N ILE A 152 -4.70 -5.21 -11.43
CA ILE A 152 -6.11 -4.85 -11.47
C ILE A 152 -6.71 -5.31 -10.15
N ASN A 153 -7.38 -4.40 -9.47
CA ASN A 153 -8.01 -4.67 -8.19
C ASN A 153 -9.52 -4.46 -8.28
N TYR A 154 -10.26 -5.33 -7.62
CA TYR A 154 -11.66 -5.16 -7.30
C TYR A 154 -11.80 -4.92 -5.80
N ILE A 155 -12.59 -3.90 -5.45
CA ILE A 155 -12.74 -3.40 -4.09
C ILE A 155 -14.21 -3.45 -3.73
N PHE A 156 -14.49 -3.99 -2.55
CA PHE A 156 -15.82 -4.13 -2.01
C PHE A 156 -15.86 -3.53 -0.61
N ILE A 157 -16.78 -2.59 -0.39
CA ILE A 157 -16.99 -1.91 0.89
C ILE A 157 -18.41 -2.21 1.33
N SER A 158 -18.56 -2.74 2.54
CA SER A 158 -19.83 -2.99 3.19
C SER A 158 -19.89 -2.26 4.52
N LEU A 159 -21.02 -1.60 4.77
CA LEU A 159 -21.35 -0.97 6.03
C LEU A 159 -22.64 -1.58 6.59
N PHE A 160 -23.34 -0.84 7.43
CA PHE A 160 -24.59 -1.24 8.06
C PHE A 160 -25.68 -1.56 7.02
N ARG A 161 -26.36 -2.71 7.18
CA ARG A 161 -27.46 -3.18 6.32
C ARG A 161 -27.03 -3.34 4.85
N ASP A 162 -27.76 -2.72 3.92
CA ASP A 162 -27.57 -2.88 2.47
C ASP A 162 -26.60 -1.86 1.87
N PHE A 163 -25.87 -1.12 2.71
CA PHE A 163 -24.84 -0.19 2.25
C PHE A 163 -23.62 -0.93 1.75
N LYS A 164 -23.61 -1.22 0.45
CA LYS A 164 -22.51 -1.87 -0.26
C LYS A 164 -22.06 -0.99 -1.41
N GLN A 165 -20.75 -0.96 -1.64
CA GLN A 165 -20.12 -0.19 -2.70
C GLN A 165 -18.98 -0.99 -3.31
N GLU A 166 -18.81 -0.81 -4.62
CA GLU A 166 -17.85 -1.55 -5.42
C GLU A 166 -17.01 -0.59 -6.25
N ALA A 167 -15.73 -0.91 -6.41
CA ALA A 167 -14.82 -0.14 -7.26
C ALA A 167 -13.80 -1.05 -7.93
N THR A 168 -13.34 -0.65 -9.11
CA THR A 168 -12.22 -1.27 -9.80
C THR A 168 -11.10 -0.27 -9.93
N THR A 169 -9.87 -0.69 -9.63
CA THR A 169 -8.67 0.14 -9.79
C THR A 169 -7.57 -0.59 -10.55
N LEU A 170 -6.71 0.22 -11.16
CA LEU A 170 -5.49 -0.18 -11.84
C LEU A 170 -4.30 0.40 -11.08
N GLU A 171 -3.27 -0.41 -10.90
CA GLU A 171 -1.95 0.00 -10.43
C GLU A 171 -0.93 -0.26 -11.53
N LEU A 172 -0.03 0.68 -11.76
CA LEU A 172 1.10 0.55 -12.67
C LEU A 172 2.39 0.89 -11.92
N SER A 173 3.44 0.12 -12.14
CA SER A 173 4.67 0.25 -11.38
C SER A 173 5.89 -0.13 -12.21
N ALA A 174 7.03 0.44 -11.81
CA ALA A 174 8.32 0.09 -12.36
C ALA A 174 9.37 0.05 -11.26
N SER A 175 10.41 -0.77 -11.48
CA SER A 175 11.62 -0.75 -10.68
C SER A 175 12.85 -0.76 -11.57
N TYR A 176 13.90 -0.07 -11.13
CA TYR A 176 15.17 0.05 -11.82
C TYR A 176 16.32 -0.28 -10.87
N ASP A 177 17.13 -1.28 -11.21
CA ASP A 177 18.37 -1.63 -10.53
C ASP A 177 19.52 -0.82 -11.13
N VAL A 178 20.17 0.00 -10.30
CA VAL A 178 21.27 0.87 -10.73
C VAL A 178 22.55 0.05 -10.98
N GLY A 179 22.69 -1.12 -10.35
CA GLY A 179 23.86 -1.99 -10.46
C GLY A 179 25.03 -1.59 -9.56
N VAL A 180 24.85 -0.64 -8.65
CA VAL A 180 25.88 -0.19 -7.69
C VAL A 180 25.30 -0.23 -6.28
N ARG A 181 25.98 -0.93 -5.35
CA ARG A 181 25.59 -1.01 -3.92
C ARG A 181 24.14 -1.45 -3.68
N ASP A 182 23.60 -2.34 -4.51
CA ASP A 182 22.20 -2.77 -4.50
C ASP A 182 21.20 -1.59 -4.57
N MET A 183 21.60 -0.49 -5.23
CA MET A 183 20.74 0.68 -5.37
C MET A 183 19.57 0.41 -6.30
N LYS A 184 18.38 0.80 -5.86
CA LYS A 184 17.13 0.62 -6.62
C LYS A 184 16.30 1.88 -6.61
N PHE A 185 15.76 2.22 -7.76
CA PHE A 185 14.68 3.18 -7.91
C PHE A 185 13.37 2.43 -8.13
N ALA A 186 12.28 3.00 -7.62
CA ALA A 186 10.94 2.47 -7.83
C ALA A 186 9.94 3.59 -8.03
N MET A 187 8.92 3.32 -8.83
CA MET A 187 7.77 4.20 -9.01
C MET A 187 6.49 3.39 -9.10
N LYS A 188 5.39 3.95 -8.58
CA LYS A 188 4.05 3.39 -8.68
C LYS A 188 3.01 4.50 -8.85
N ILE A 189 2.09 4.27 -9.78
CA ILE A 189 0.79 4.95 -9.85
C ILE A 189 -0.21 3.96 -9.27
N GLY A 190 -0.69 4.22 -8.06
CA GLY A 190 -1.55 3.33 -7.29
C GLY A 190 -3.00 3.78 -7.28
N ASN A 191 -3.92 2.82 -7.14
CA ASN A 191 -5.35 3.00 -6.91
C ASN A 191 -6.09 3.88 -7.94
N PHE A 192 -5.60 3.96 -9.19
CA PHE A 192 -6.27 4.73 -10.23
C PHE A 192 -7.51 3.98 -10.74
N GLY A 193 -8.71 4.53 -10.63
CA GLY A 193 -9.91 3.80 -11.03
C GLY A 193 -11.25 4.48 -10.80
N SER A 194 -12.31 3.67 -10.77
CA SER A 194 -13.70 4.13 -10.65
C SER A 194 -13.97 4.78 -9.30
N SER A 195 -14.76 5.85 -9.29
CA SER A 195 -15.25 6.46 -8.06
C SER A 195 -16.40 5.65 -7.44
N VAL A 196 -16.59 5.81 -6.14
CA VAL A 196 -17.68 5.19 -5.37
C VAL A 196 -18.75 6.23 -5.07
N LYS A 197 -20.03 5.88 -5.16
CA LYS A 197 -21.14 6.80 -4.83
C LYS A 197 -21.80 6.41 -3.50
N PHE A 198 -21.62 7.21 -2.46
CA PHE A 198 -22.33 7.06 -1.21
C PHE A 198 -23.59 7.92 -1.20
N VAL A 199 -24.76 7.28 -1.26
CA VAL A 199 -26.09 7.93 -1.32
C VAL A 199 -26.20 8.90 -2.52
N ASN A 200 -25.76 10.14 -2.36
CA ASN A 200 -25.82 11.20 -3.37
C ASN A 200 -24.44 11.79 -3.73
N GLU A 201 -23.38 11.42 -3.02
CA GLU A 201 -22.05 12.00 -3.17
C GLU A 201 -21.07 11.01 -3.79
N ILE A 202 -20.21 11.49 -4.68
CA ILE A 202 -19.21 10.70 -5.39
C ILE A 202 -17.86 10.94 -4.71
N TYR A 203 -17.19 9.86 -4.37
CA TYR A 203 -15.89 9.84 -3.72
C TYR A 203 -14.88 9.13 -4.62
N GLU A 204 -13.81 9.82 -4.97
CA GLU A 204 -12.74 9.25 -5.80
C GLU A 204 -11.95 8.18 -5.03
N MET A 205 -11.19 7.36 -5.76
CA MET A 205 -10.24 6.43 -5.16
C MET A 205 -8.98 7.17 -4.70
N PRO A 206 -8.30 6.70 -3.64
CA PRO A 206 -7.08 7.32 -3.09
C PRO A 206 -5.88 7.07 -4.01
N THR A 207 -5.94 7.66 -5.19
CA THR A 207 -4.91 7.58 -6.23
C THR A 207 -3.64 8.20 -5.67
N ASN A 208 -2.50 7.54 -5.88
CA ASN A 208 -1.22 8.05 -5.39
C ASN A 208 -0.10 7.83 -6.39
N PHE A 209 0.85 8.76 -6.38
CA PHE A 209 2.11 8.67 -7.10
C PHE A 209 3.21 8.46 -6.08
N SER A 210 3.77 7.26 -6.07
CA SER A 210 4.81 6.86 -5.12
C SER A 210 6.14 6.71 -5.85
N PHE A 211 7.19 7.29 -5.29
CA PHE A 211 8.57 7.19 -5.76
C PHE A 211 9.45 6.73 -4.61
N GLY A 212 10.46 5.91 -4.89
CA GLY A 212 11.41 5.51 -3.87
C GLY A 212 12.80 5.25 -4.40
N LEU A 213 13.76 5.41 -3.50
CA LEU A 213 15.16 5.12 -3.68
C LEU A 213 15.66 4.35 -2.46
N SER A 214 16.41 3.29 -2.71
CA SER A 214 17.10 2.54 -1.66
C SER A 214 18.49 2.11 -2.10
N GLY A 215 19.34 1.77 -1.14
CA GLY A 215 20.66 1.17 -1.39
C GLY A 215 21.43 0.90 -0.10
N ASN A 216 22.45 0.04 -0.19
CA ASN A 216 23.29 -0.26 0.96
C ASN A 216 24.23 0.92 1.25
N LEU A 217 24.05 1.54 2.42
CA LEU A 217 24.90 2.60 2.94
C LEU A 217 26.25 2.05 3.43
N PHE A 218 26.22 0.85 4.00
CA PHE A 218 27.40 0.16 4.51
C PHE A 218 27.28 -1.35 4.29
N THR A 219 28.36 -1.98 3.85
CA THR A 219 28.45 -3.44 3.70
C THR A 219 29.79 -3.90 4.26
N ARG A 220 29.76 -4.81 5.24
CA ARG A 220 30.96 -5.46 5.80
C ARG A 220 30.72 -6.95 5.98
N GLY A 221 31.28 -7.75 5.08
CA GLY A 221 31.02 -9.18 5.02
C GLY A 221 29.52 -9.45 4.81
N LYS A 222 28.89 -10.13 5.78
CA LYS A 222 27.45 -10.43 5.75
C LYS A 222 26.57 -9.28 6.29
N ASN A 223 27.14 -8.30 6.97
CA ASN A 223 26.40 -7.20 7.57
C ASN A 223 26.15 -6.10 6.54
N LYS A 224 24.89 -5.67 6.43
CA LYS A 224 24.46 -4.58 5.55
C LYS A 224 23.61 -3.59 6.33
N VAL A 225 23.79 -2.30 6.04
CA VAL A 225 22.89 -1.23 6.48
C VAL A 225 22.22 -0.67 5.23
N LEU A 226 20.92 -0.91 5.11
CA LEU A 226 20.09 -0.46 3.99
C LEU A 226 19.46 0.89 4.32
N GLY A 227 19.65 1.88 3.46
CA GLY A 227 18.90 3.13 3.47
C GLY A 227 17.75 3.04 2.47
N SER A 228 16.59 3.59 2.83
CA SER A 228 15.43 3.71 1.95
C SER A 228 14.75 5.06 2.19
N SER A 229 14.27 5.68 1.12
CA SER A 229 13.47 6.90 1.14
C SER A 229 12.33 6.76 0.15
N SER A 230 11.13 7.21 0.54
CA SER A 230 9.96 7.20 -0.33
C SER A 230 9.24 8.54 -0.27
N ILE A 231 8.70 8.97 -1.41
CA ILE A 231 7.87 10.17 -1.55
C ILE A 231 6.54 9.71 -2.13
N ILE A 232 5.45 10.06 -1.47
CA ILE A 232 4.10 9.73 -1.90
C ILE A 232 3.37 11.06 -2.13
N LYS A 233 2.94 11.31 -3.36
CA LYS A 233 2.00 12.38 -3.67
C LYS A 233 0.60 11.75 -3.77
N PRO A 234 -0.24 11.88 -2.72
CA PRO A 234 -1.64 11.51 -2.83
C PRO A 234 -2.35 12.48 -3.78
N ASN A 235 -3.35 11.97 -4.48
CA ASN A 235 -4.36 12.77 -5.17
C ASN A 235 -5.68 12.53 -4.45
N ASP A 236 -5.77 13.08 -3.25
CA ASP A 236 -7.02 13.10 -2.51
C ASP A 236 -7.84 14.29 -3.01
N GLY A 237 -9.13 14.07 -3.32
CA GLY A 237 -10.02 15.13 -3.80
C GLY A 237 -10.09 16.33 -2.84
N PRO A 238 -10.55 17.50 -3.33
CA PRO A 238 -10.80 18.65 -2.46
C PRO A 238 -11.86 18.30 -1.39
N PRO A 239 -11.82 18.96 -0.22
CA PRO A 239 -12.79 18.74 0.86
C PRO A 239 -14.22 19.10 0.47
#